data_AF-A0A4R2GFT5-F1
#
_entry.id   AF-A0A4R2GFT5-F1
#
_cell.length_a   1.000
_cell.length_b   1.000
_cell.length_c   1.000
_cell.angle_alpha   90.00
_cell.angle_beta   90.00
_cell.angle_gamma   90.00
#
_symmetry.space_group_name_H-M   'P 1'
#
loop_
_entity.id
_entity.type
_entity.pdbx_description
1 polymer ?
#
loop_
_entity_poly.entity_id
_entity_poly.type
_entity_poly.pdbx_seq_one_letter_code
_entity_poly.pdbx_strand_id
1 'polypeptide(L)'
;MNSPKVFSHKGHGKDKQLILRFIVKQVEKGTGFSLLELKKQYSEEHLFAIALKHVTTTKKTLCTALNIPIEAGCRYKRTLEKNGNLVQSIDEVICPFTKHPAHLISTNPNEFKRLLKSNTNQLNLFE
;
A
#
# COMPACT_ATOMS: atom_id res chain seq x y z
N MET A 1 4.37 -0.45 46.25
CA MET A 1 3.85 -1.42 45.27
C MET A 1 3.14 -0.63 44.19
N ASN A 2 3.78 -0.39 43.05
CA ASN A 2 3.19 0.40 41.95
C ASN A 2 2.67 -0.55 40.87
N SER A 3 1.34 -0.63 40.77
CA SER A 3 0.65 -1.36 39.71
C SER A 3 0.95 -0.75 38.33
N PRO A 4 1.16 -1.55 37.27
CA PRO A 4 1.43 -1.02 35.94
C PRO A 4 0.16 -0.39 35.35
N LYS A 5 0.27 0.87 34.93
CA LYS A 5 -0.76 1.60 34.18
C LYS A 5 -1.01 0.88 32.85
N VAL A 6 -2.17 0.23 32.74
CA VAL A 6 -2.67 -0.35 31.49
C VAL A 6 -2.99 0.80 30.54
N PHE A 7 -2.16 0.98 29.50
CA PHE A 7 -2.42 1.94 28.44
C PHE A 7 -3.67 1.54 27.66
N SER A 8 -4.72 2.36 27.77
CA SER A 8 -6.00 2.18 27.10
C SER A 8 -5.85 2.38 25.58
N HIS A 9 -5.96 1.29 24.80
CA HIS A 9 -5.95 1.31 23.34
C HIS A 9 -7.27 1.85 22.75
N LYS A 10 -7.47 3.18 22.74
CA LYS A 10 -8.65 3.83 22.11
C LYS A 10 -8.33 4.66 20.84
N GLY A 11 -7.11 4.59 20.28
CA GLY A 11 -6.68 5.43 19.14
C GLY A 11 -6.80 4.84 17.72
N HIS A 12 -6.92 3.51 17.58
CA HIS A 12 -6.64 2.79 16.32
C HIS A 12 -7.55 3.10 15.12
N GLY A 13 -8.77 3.62 15.35
CA GLY A 13 -9.72 3.92 14.25
C GLY A 13 -9.40 5.20 13.50
N LYS A 14 -8.92 6.23 14.22
CA LYS A 14 -8.60 7.54 13.63
C LYS A 14 -7.35 7.45 12.76
N ASP A 15 -6.34 6.70 13.20
CA ASP A 15 -5.08 6.52 12.47
C ASP A 15 -5.29 5.82 11.13
N LYS A 16 -6.15 4.79 11.10
CA LYS A 16 -6.51 4.11 9.84
C LYS A 16 -7.18 5.06 8.86
N GLN A 17 -8.14 5.87 9.31
CA GLN A 17 -8.81 6.84 8.44
C GLN A 17 -7.85 7.92 7.94
N LEU A 18 -6.89 8.35 8.76
CA LEU A 18 -5.86 9.29 8.35
C LEU A 18 -4.98 8.69 7.23
N ILE A 19 -4.59 7.42 7.34
CA ILE A 19 -3.83 6.73 6.29
C ILE A 19 -4.64 6.64 4.99
N LEU A 20 -5.91 6.25 5.05
CA LEU A 20 -6.75 6.17 3.84
C LEU A 20 -6.90 7.54 3.18
N ARG A 21 -7.18 8.59 3.96
CA ARG A 21 -7.29 9.96 3.46
C ARG A 21 -5.97 10.45 2.87
N PHE A 22 -4.84 10.10 3.47
CA PHE A 22 -3.53 10.43 2.94
C PHE A 22 -3.30 9.79 1.57
N ILE A 23 -3.63 8.50 1.41
CA ILE A 23 -3.49 7.80 0.14
C ILE A 23 -4.37 8.44 -0.93
N VAL A 24 -5.65 8.69 -0.63
CA VAL A 24 -6.56 9.36 -1.57
C VAL A 24 -6.00 10.72 -1.98
N LYS A 25 -5.56 11.55 -1.02
CA LYS A 25 -4.96 12.86 -1.31
C LYS A 25 -3.70 12.77 -2.19
N GLN A 26 -2.85 11.77 -1.99
CA GLN A 26 -1.66 11.58 -2.81
C GLN A 26 -2.02 11.16 -4.24
N VAL A 27 -3.01 10.29 -4.40
CA VAL A 27 -3.51 9.89 -5.73
C VAL A 27 -4.15 11.09 -6.44
N GLU A 28 -4.98 11.87 -5.76
CA GLU A 28 -5.61 13.08 -6.32
C GLU A 28 -4.55 14.12 -6.70
N LYS A 29 -3.57 14.37 -5.83
CA LYS A 29 -2.46 15.29 -6.11
C LYS A 29 -1.60 14.81 -7.28
N GLY A 30 -1.36 13.51 -7.38
CA GLY A 30 -0.53 12.92 -8.44
C GLY A 30 -1.20 12.91 -9.81
N THR A 31 -2.53 12.77 -9.84
CA THR A 31 -3.31 12.70 -11.07
C THR A 31 -3.90 14.03 -11.50
N GLY A 32 -4.09 14.98 -10.57
CA GLY A 32 -4.75 16.26 -10.80
C GLY A 32 -6.28 16.20 -10.81
N PHE A 33 -6.86 15.03 -10.56
CA PHE A 33 -8.31 14.80 -10.56
C PHE A 33 -8.79 14.30 -9.21
N SER A 34 -10.06 14.57 -8.87
CA SER A 34 -10.69 14.00 -7.69
C SER A 34 -10.91 12.50 -7.85
N LEU A 35 -10.99 11.77 -6.74
CA LEU A 35 -11.25 10.32 -6.77
C LEU A 35 -12.55 9.96 -7.51
N LEU A 36 -13.57 10.83 -7.45
CA LEU A 36 -14.84 10.62 -8.14
C LEU A 36 -14.69 10.76 -9.66
N GLU A 37 -13.89 11.72 -10.14
CA GLU A 37 -13.61 11.89 -11.56
C GLU A 37 -12.77 10.73 -12.09
N LEU A 38 -11.76 10.31 -11.32
CA LEU A 38 -10.93 9.16 -11.68
C LEU A 38 -11.75 7.88 -11.86
N LYS A 39 -12.77 7.67 -11.01
CA LYS A 39 -13.69 6.52 -11.14
C LYS A 39 -14.62 6.59 -12.35
N LYS A 40 -14.93 7.80 -12.84
CA LYS A 40 -15.73 7.99 -14.06
C LYS A 40 -14.88 7.83 -15.31
N GLN A 41 -13.62 8.24 -15.24
CA GLN A 41 -12.72 8.28 -16.39
C GLN A 41 -12.01 6.93 -16.63
N TYR A 42 -11.67 6.20 -15.57
CA TYR A 42 -10.88 4.98 -15.65
C TYR A 42 -11.67 3.76 -15.15
N SER A 43 -11.46 2.62 -15.81
CA SER A 43 -11.83 1.32 -15.26
C SER A 43 -11.11 1.08 -13.91
N GLU A 44 -11.69 0.25 -13.05
CA GLU A 44 -11.08 -0.07 -11.74
C GLU A 44 -9.65 -0.60 -11.84
N GLU A 45 -9.35 -1.41 -12.86
CA GLU A 45 -8.01 -1.96 -13.09
C GLU A 45 -6.99 -0.86 -13.40
N HIS A 46 -7.33 0.05 -14.32
CA HIS A 46 -6.49 1.20 -14.64
C HIS A 46 -6.35 2.15 -13.45
N LEU A 47 -7.42 2.38 -12.69
CA LEU A 47 -7.38 3.17 -11.48
C LEU A 47 -6.42 2.57 -10.45
N PHE A 48 -6.45 1.25 -10.27
CA PHE A 48 -5.54 0.53 -9.38
C PHE A 48 -4.07 0.71 -9.81
N ALA A 49 -3.78 0.57 -11.11
CA ALA A 49 -2.43 0.73 -11.65
C ALA A 49 -1.90 2.18 -11.54
N ILE A 50 -2.74 3.18 -11.83
CA ILE A 50 -2.39 4.60 -11.74
C ILE A 50 -2.17 5.00 -10.28
N ALA A 51 -3.03 4.56 -9.37
CA ALA A 51 -2.89 4.90 -7.95
C ALA A 51 -1.55 4.37 -7.37
N LEU A 52 -1.13 3.17 -7.77
CA LEU A 52 0.17 2.60 -7.38
C LEU A 52 1.40 3.31 -7.94
N LYS A 53 1.21 4.16 -8.96
CA LYS A 53 2.28 4.99 -9.53
C LYS A 53 2.59 6.17 -8.61
N HIS A 54 1.60 6.65 -7.88
CA HIS A 54 1.73 7.80 -6.98
C HIS A 54 1.91 7.40 -5.53
N VAL A 55 1.48 6.19 -5.14
CA VAL A 55 1.56 5.71 -3.76
C VAL A 55 2.10 4.28 -3.69
N THR A 56 3.13 4.08 -2.89
CA THR A 56 3.65 2.76 -2.53
C THR A 56 3.01 2.30 -1.22
N THR A 57 2.21 1.25 -1.26
CA THR A 57 1.48 0.75 -0.07
C THR A 57 1.13 -0.74 -0.19
N THR A 58 0.47 -1.31 0.81
CA THR A 58 -0.02 -2.70 0.73
C THR A 58 -1.32 -2.77 -0.08
N LYS A 59 -1.54 -3.88 -0.78
CA LYS A 59 -2.73 -4.13 -1.60
C LYS A 59 -4.03 -3.82 -0.84
N LYS A 60 -4.15 -4.33 0.38
CA LYS A 60 -5.39 -4.19 1.18
C LYS A 60 -5.65 -2.73 1.52
N THR A 61 -4.63 -1.99 1.92
CA THR A 61 -4.75 -0.56 2.21
C THR A 61 -5.20 0.23 1.00
N LEU A 62 -4.61 -0.03 -0.18
CA LEU A 62 -5.01 0.66 -1.41
C LEU A 62 -6.45 0.36 -1.81
N CYS A 63 -6.84 -0.92 -1.83
CA CYS A 63 -8.21 -1.34 -2.14
C CYS A 63 -9.23 -0.68 -1.21
N THR A 64 -8.92 -0.62 0.09
CA THR A 64 -9.78 0.06 1.07
C THR A 64 -9.84 1.57 0.82
N ALA A 65 -8.74 2.21 0.43
CA ALA A 65 -8.70 3.66 0.17
C ALA A 65 -9.51 4.04 -1.08
N LEU A 66 -9.41 3.25 -2.14
CA LEU A 66 -10.09 3.51 -3.42
C LEU A 66 -11.51 2.93 -3.47
N ASN A 67 -11.93 2.21 -2.43
CA ASN A 67 -13.17 1.42 -2.40
C ASN A 67 -13.26 0.44 -3.58
N ILE A 68 -12.18 -0.31 -3.82
CA ILE A 68 -12.10 -1.39 -4.81
C ILE A 68 -12.29 -2.73 -4.07
N PRO A 69 -13.10 -3.67 -4.58
CA PRO A 69 -13.22 -5.00 -3.99
C PRO A 69 -11.87 -5.71 -3.85
N ILE A 70 -11.61 -6.33 -2.69
CA ILE A 70 -10.31 -6.94 -2.39
C ILE A 70 -9.96 -8.08 -3.36
N GLU A 71 -10.98 -8.83 -3.80
CA GLU A 71 -10.87 -9.91 -4.79
C GLU A 71 -10.49 -9.37 -6.17
N ALA A 72 -11.13 -8.28 -6.61
CA ALA A 72 -10.78 -7.58 -7.84
C ALA A 72 -9.32 -7.08 -7.77
N GLY A 73 -8.93 -6.50 -6.63
CA GLY A 73 -7.55 -6.08 -6.39
C GLY A 73 -6.52 -7.22 -6.45
N CYS A 74 -6.86 -8.45 -6.01
CA CYS A 74 -6.00 -9.63 -6.20
C CYS A 74 -5.78 -9.90 -7.69
N ARG A 75 -6.85 -9.84 -8.48
CA ARG A 75 -6.82 -10.10 -9.92
C ARG A 75 -5.98 -9.05 -10.65
N TYR A 76 -6.20 -7.76 -10.38
CA TYR A 76 -5.46 -6.66 -11.00
C TYR A 76 -3.97 -6.72 -10.65
N LYS A 77 -3.62 -6.97 -9.38
CA LYS A 77 -2.23 -7.20 -8.95
C LYS A 77 -1.56 -8.29 -9.79
N ARG A 78 -2.21 -9.45 -9.91
CA ARG A 78 -1.66 -10.59 -10.66
C ARG A 78 -1.48 -10.26 -12.15
N THR A 79 -2.40 -9.53 -12.76
CA THR A 79 -2.26 -9.08 -14.16
C THR A 79 -1.05 -8.16 -14.32
N LEU A 80 -0.89 -7.17 -13.43
CA LEU A 80 0.22 -6.23 -13.49
C LEU A 80 1.58 -6.88 -13.24
N GLU A 81 1.64 -7.88 -12.35
CA GLU A 81 2.85 -8.68 -12.10
C GLU A 81 3.25 -9.49 -13.32
N LYS A 82 2.29 -10.17 -13.98
CA LYS A 82 2.54 -10.92 -15.21
C LYS A 82 3.05 -10.02 -16.34
N ASN A 83 2.57 -8.78 -16.39
CA ASN A 83 2.97 -7.80 -17.38
C ASN A 83 4.29 -7.08 -17.03
N GLY A 84 4.90 -7.36 -15.87
CA GLY A 84 6.12 -6.68 -15.43
C GLY A 84 5.94 -5.21 -15.02
N ASN A 85 4.68 -4.77 -14.85
CA ASN A 85 4.35 -3.37 -14.56
C ASN A 85 4.23 -3.07 -13.05
N LEU A 86 4.31 -4.09 -12.20
CA LEU A 86 4.21 -3.97 -10.74
C LEU A 86 5.34 -4.74 -10.08
N VAL A 87 5.98 -4.11 -9.10
CA VAL A 87 7.00 -4.72 -8.25
C VAL A 87 6.50 -4.78 -6.82
N GLN A 88 6.82 -5.87 -6.14
CA GLN A 88 6.62 -6.05 -4.70
C GLN A 88 7.94 -5.85 -3.96
N SER A 89 7.90 -5.33 -2.73
CA SER A 89 9.08 -5.26 -1.87
C SER A 89 9.59 -6.65 -1.51
N ILE A 90 10.91 -6.80 -1.38
CA ILE A 90 11.50 -8.03 -0.81
C ILE A 90 11.11 -8.15 0.66
N ASP A 91 11.32 -7.07 1.41
CA ASP A 91 11.02 -7.04 2.84
C ASP A 91 9.50 -6.85 3.05
N GLU A 92 8.95 -7.55 4.03
CA GLU A 92 7.57 -7.38 4.47
C GLU A 92 7.44 -6.24 5.46
N VAL A 93 6.35 -5.48 5.36
CA VAL A 93 5.99 -4.44 6.34
C VAL A 93 4.70 -4.83 7.06
N ILE A 94 4.56 -4.39 8.31
CA ILE A 94 3.31 -4.62 9.05
C ILE A 94 2.21 -3.75 8.46
N CYS A 95 1.19 -4.39 7.90
CA CYS A 95 0.05 -3.69 7.34
C CYS A 95 -0.76 -2.99 8.45
N PRO A 96 -1.07 -1.68 8.33
CA PRO A 96 -1.79 -0.94 9.38
C PRO A 96 -3.22 -1.44 9.60
N PHE A 97 -3.80 -2.16 8.64
CA PHE A 97 -5.18 -2.65 8.71
C PHE A 97 -5.28 -4.04 9.32
N THR A 98 -4.50 -4.98 8.82
CA THR A 98 -4.51 -6.38 9.26
C THR A 98 -3.55 -6.67 10.39
N LYS A 99 -2.56 -5.80 10.64
CA LYS A 99 -1.44 -6.06 11.57
C LYS A 99 -0.62 -7.31 11.22
N HIS A 100 -0.82 -7.84 10.02
CA HIS A 100 -0.05 -8.95 9.48
C HIS A 100 1.04 -8.41 8.54
N PRO A 101 2.16 -9.14 8.41
CA PRO A 101 3.18 -8.83 7.42
C PRO A 101 2.58 -8.83 6.02
N ALA A 102 2.99 -7.86 5.21
CA ALA A 102 2.57 -7.73 3.81
C ALA A 102 3.65 -7.01 3.00
N HIS A 103 3.80 -7.39 1.74
CA HIS A 103 4.67 -6.68 0.81
C HIS A 103 4.05 -5.33 0.39
N LEU A 104 4.92 -4.32 0.28
CA LEU A 104 4.60 -3.08 -0.38
C LEU A 104 4.58 -3.31 -1.88
N ILE A 105 3.63 -2.67 -2.57
CA ILE A 105 3.50 -2.76 -4.02
C ILE A 105 3.54 -1.36 -4.63
N SER A 106 4.12 -1.25 -5.81
CA SER A 106 4.13 -0.03 -6.62
C SER A 106 4.24 -0.35 -8.10
N THR A 107 3.72 0.55 -8.93
CA THR A 107 3.89 0.58 -10.39
C THR A 107 4.82 1.73 -10.81
N ASN A 108 5.42 2.44 -9.85
CA ASN A 108 6.34 3.53 -10.12
C ASN A 108 7.76 2.99 -10.38
N PRO A 109 8.34 3.19 -11.58
CA PRO A 109 9.69 2.70 -11.90
C PRO A 109 10.77 3.23 -10.96
N ASN A 110 10.59 4.45 -10.43
CA ASN A 110 11.55 5.07 -9.52
C ASN A 110 11.61 4.33 -8.17
N GLU A 111 10.51 3.70 -7.78
CA GLU A 111 10.39 2.96 -6.53
C GLU A 111 10.90 1.52 -6.66
N PHE A 112 11.05 0.99 -7.88
CA PHE A 112 11.43 -0.41 -8.09
C PHE A 112 12.81 -0.73 -7.48
N LYS A 113 13.79 0.16 -7.68
CA LYS A 113 15.13 -0.01 -7.09
C LYS A 113 15.08 -0.07 -5.56
N ARG A 114 14.18 0.71 -4.93
CA ARG A 114 14.00 0.74 -3.48
C ARG A 114 13.33 -0.53 -2.98
N LEU A 115 12.28 -0.99 -3.67
CA LEU A 115 11.51 -2.17 -3.29
C LEU A 115 12.31 -3.47 -3.45
N LEU A 116 13.18 -3.55 -4.46
CA LEU A 116 14.06 -4.69 -4.71
C LEU A 116 15.32 -4.71 -3.85
N LYS A 117 15.54 -3.70 -3.00
CA LYS A 117 16.67 -3.71 -2.07
C LYS A 117 16.20 -4.25 -0.72
N SER A 118 16.74 -5.40 -0.31
CA SER A 118 16.53 -5.91 1.05
C SER A 118 17.42 -5.18 2.04
N ASN A 119 16.91 -4.91 3.25
CA ASN A 119 17.70 -4.34 4.35
C ASN A 119 18.44 -5.41 5.16
N THR A 120 18.25 -6.69 4.86
CA THR A 120 19.02 -7.76 5.49
C THR A 120 20.46 -7.75 4.96
N ASN A 121 21.37 -7.13 5.71
CA ASN A 121 22.81 -7.32 5.55
C ASN A 121 23.13 -8.80 5.88
N GLN A 122 22.99 -9.69 4.90
CA GLN A 122 23.34 -11.11 5.04
C GLN A 122 24.85 -11.36 5.22
N LEU A 123 25.66 -10.30 5.31
CA LEU A 123 27.12 -10.40 5.51
C LEU A 123 27.51 -10.86 6.92
N ASN A 124 26.59 -10.91 7.88
CA ASN A 124 26.90 -11.31 9.26
C ASN A 124 26.59 -12.79 9.57
N LEU A 125 26.37 -13.64 8.55
CA LEU A 125 26.05 -15.06 8.77
C LEU A 125 27.27 -15.98 8.89
N PHE A 126 28.48 -15.45 8.67
CA PHE A 126 29.72 -16.25 8.62
C PHE A 126 30.85 -15.71 9.52
N GLU A 127 30.55 -14.90 10.54
CA GLU A 127 31.51 -14.56 11.61
C GLU A 127 31.51 -15.60 12.74
#